data_AF-A0A814NKQ0-F1
#
_entry.id   AF-A0A814NKQ0-F1
#
_cell.length_a   1.000
_cell.length_b   1.000
_cell.length_c   1.000
_cell.angle_alpha   90.00
_cell.angle_beta   90.00
_cell.angle_gamma   90.00
#
_symmetry.space_group_name_H-M   'P 1'
#
loop_
_entity.id
_entity.type
_entity.pdbx_description
1 polymer ?
#
loop_
_entity_poly.entity_id
_entity_poly.type
_entity_poly.pdbx_seq_one_letter_code
_entity_poly.pdbx_strand_id
1 'polypeptide(L)'
;MVFPLPEVRIGAFTMSQFNPNRRRFYSYIDLEEFVSHKINPTVIPNITVYFDQPWLSNIGHALFDGLYPAFVALIRFQPKHLQPFRILLHTMSDNGKYSFSQNVYNVFAGLGTMNASILEKMSAGRWFAFQEIVMGSGNMCQRCLQSNLQLPGGIELNGSMLFRDRMYKQHDLSPPTIRKNHSFERQHLRRPLKAYVIHNKRFTDDDKIEIQAAIDEINKYTAVNKNQTTENGENLRWPLVHVSYISYPLIAAREEAKSQFSTPIIQSKTIISNSKMMAHLQL
;
A
#
# COMPACT_ATOMS: atom_id res chain seq x y z
N MET A 1 -42.27 5.73 -8.57
CA MET A 1 -40.87 6.11 -8.89
C MET A 1 -40.00 4.89 -8.63
N VAL A 2 -39.46 4.26 -9.68
CA VAL A 2 -38.56 3.09 -9.53
C VAL A 2 -37.16 3.65 -9.40
N PHE A 3 -36.58 3.62 -8.21
CA PHE A 3 -35.18 3.97 -8.04
C PHE A 3 -34.33 2.90 -8.75
N PRO A 4 -33.31 3.28 -9.54
CA PRO A 4 -32.38 2.31 -10.10
C PRO A 4 -31.78 1.47 -8.97
N LEU A 5 -31.56 0.18 -9.24
CA LEU A 5 -30.98 -0.72 -8.24
C LEU A 5 -29.55 -0.23 -7.96
N PRO A 6 -29.16 0.03 -6.70
CA PRO A 6 -27.77 0.37 -6.41
C PRO A 6 -26.91 -0.86 -6.68
N GLU A 7 -26.15 -0.82 -7.77
CA GLU A 7 -25.14 -1.82 -8.11
C GLU A 7 -23.88 -1.54 -7.29
N VAL A 8 -23.41 -2.52 -6.51
CA VAL A 8 -22.20 -2.36 -5.70
C VAL A 8 -21.05 -3.10 -6.38
N ARG A 9 -20.05 -2.33 -6.82
CA ARG A 9 -18.79 -2.90 -7.30
C ARG A 9 -17.92 -3.26 -6.09
N ILE A 10 -17.74 -4.55 -5.86
CA ILE A 10 -17.03 -5.10 -4.68
C ILE A 10 -15.53 -5.31 -4.89
N GLY A 11 -15.02 -5.05 -6.09
CA GLY A 11 -13.61 -5.22 -6.42
C GLY A 11 -13.29 -4.60 -7.78
N ALA A 12 -12.04 -4.18 -7.96
CA ALA A 12 -11.61 -3.54 -9.20
C ALA A 12 -11.45 -4.53 -10.38
N PHE A 13 -11.34 -5.84 -10.10
CA PHE A 13 -11.25 -6.92 -11.10
C PHE A 13 -12.44 -7.85 -11.18
N THR A 14 -13.36 -7.78 -10.21
CA THR A 14 -14.64 -8.47 -10.32
C THR A 14 -15.45 -7.81 -11.44
N MET A 15 -15.54 -8.51 -12.56
CA MET A 15 -16.47 -8.19 -13.66
C MET A 15 -17.91 -8.54 -13.27
N SER A 16 -18.10 -9.39 -12.26
CA SER A 16 -19.39 -9.69 -11.66
C SER A 16 -19.81 -8.53 -10.74
N GLN A 17 -21.00 -8.00 -10.99
CA GLN A 17 -21.66 -7.08 -10.08
C GLN A 17 -22.29 -7.88 -8.93
N PHE A 18 -22.07 -7.45 -7.69
CA PHE A 18 -22.81 -8.01 -6.57
C PHE A 18 -24.15 -7.30 -6.46
N ASN A 19 -25.22 -8.05 -6.67
CA ASN A 19 -26.58 -7.59 -6.43
C ASN A 19 -26.99 -8.02 -5.02
N PRO A 20 -26.93 -7.14 -4.01
CA PRO A 20 -27.35 -7.51 -2.67
C PRO A 20 -28.82 -7.93 -2.67
N ASN A 21 -29.09 -9.07 -2.03
CA ASN A 21 -30.46 -9.46 -1.71
C ASN A 21 -31.08 -8.38 -0.82
N ARG A 22 -32.17 -7.77 -1.31
CA ARG A 22 -32.86 -6.69 -0.61
C ARG A 22 -34.12 -7.22 0.03
N ARG A 23 -34.31 -6.82 1.28
CA ARG A 23 -35.57 -6.98 2.00
C ARG A 23 -36.10 -5.59 2.31
N ARG A 24 -37.34 -5.33 1.91
CA ARG A 24 -38.03 -4.09 2.23
C ARG A 24 -38.77 -4.27 3.56
N PHE A 25 -38.67 -3.26 4.41
CA PHE A 25 -39.46 -3.11 5.63
C PHE A 25 -40.37 -1.91 5.44
N TYR A 26 -41.61 -1.99 5.94
CA TYR A 26 -42.61 -0.93 5.76
C TYR A 26 -42.69 -0.02 6.98
N SER A 27 -42.11 -0.42 8.11
CA SER A 27 -41.91 0.41 9.30
C SER A 27 -40.51 0.20 9.90
N TYR A 28 -40.07 1.14 10.75
CA TYR A 28 -38.86 0.98 11.55
C TYR A 28 -39.01 -0.16 12.56
N ILE A 29 -40.21 -0.36 13.10
CA ILE A 29 -40.53 -1.44 14.05
C ILE A 29 -40.32 -2.80 13.39
N ASP A 30 -40.81 -3.01 12.15
CA ASP A 30 -40.62 -4.28 11.44
C ASP A 30 -39.13 -4.58 11.18
N LEU A 31 -38.35 -3.52 10.88
CA LEU A 31 -36.90 -3.64 10.70
C LEU A 31 -36.22 -3.99 12.01
N GLU A 32 -36.53 -3.28 13.10
CA GLU A 32 -35.96 -3.50 14.42
C GLU A 32 -36.31 -4.90 14.95
N GLU A 33 -37.56 -5.34 14.78
CA GLU A 33 -38.00 -6.68 15.15
C GLU A 33 -37.25 -7.75 14.34
N PHE A 34 -37.15 -7.56 13.02
CA PHE A 34 -36.39 -8.47 12.17
C PHE A 34 -34.91 -8.55 12.58
N VAL A 35 -34.26 -7.41 12.80
CA VAL A 35 -32.84 -7.35 13.15
C VAL A 35 -32.59 -7.94 14.54
N SER A 36 -33.39 -7.56 15.53
CA SER A 36 -33.14 -7.91 16.93
C SER A 36 -33.61 -9.33 17.27
N HIS A 37 -34.74 -9.77 16.73
CA HIS A 37 -35.39 -11.02 17.14
C HIS A 37 -35.29 -12.13 16.10
N LYS A 38 -35.26 -11.81 14.80
CA LYS A 38 -35.23 -12.85 13.75
C LYS A 38 -33.82 -13.22 13.31
N ILE A 39 -32.99 -12.23 13.00
CA ILE A 39 -31.62 -12.51 12.56
C ILE A 39 -30.61 -12.47 13.70
N ASN A 40 -30.80 -11.58 14.70
CA ASN A 40 -29.92 -11.40 15.85
C ASN A 40 -28.43 -11.48 15.48
N PRO A 41 -27.93 -10.53 14.68
CA PRO A 41 -26.63 -10.67 14.04
C PRO A 41 -25.49 -10.55 15.05
N THR A 42 -24.41 -11.26 14.80
CA THR A 42 -23.13 -10.97 15.46
C THR A 42 -22.60 -9.65 14.94
N VAL A 43 -22.54 -8.65 15.82
CA VAL A 43 -22.05 -7.32 15.47
C VAL A 43 -20.53 -7.34 15.38
N ILE A 44 -20.00 -6.88 14.25
CA ILE A 44 -18.58 -6.64 14.01
C ILE A 44 -18.32 -5.17 14.34
N PRO A 45 -17.62 -4.88 15.46
CA PRO A 45 -17.41 -3.51 15.90
C PRO A 45 -16.32 -2.80 15.10
N ASN A 46 -16.29 -1.49 15.26
CA ASN A 46 -15.35 -0.55 14.63
C ASN A 46 -15.47 -0.48 13.10
N ILE A 47 -14.70 0.44 12.52
CA ILE A 47 -14.66 0.63 11.07
C ILE A 47 -14.03 -0.59 10.41
N THR A 48 -14.72 -1.13 9.42
CA THR A 48 -14.17 -2.14 8.51
C THR A 48 -14.01 -1.55 7.12
N VAL A 49 -12.84 -1.70 6.52
CA VAL A 49 -12.61 -1.35 5.11
C VAL A 49 -12.60 -2.61 4.28
N TYR A 50 -13.45 -2.65 3.27
CA TYR A 50 -13.56 -3.80 2.37
C TYR A 50 -12.99 -3.46 1.00
N PHE A 51 -12.07 -4.30 0.52
CA PHE A 51 -11.54 -4.27 -0.83
C PHE A 51 -10.98 -5.65 -1.20
N ASP A 52 -10.69 -5.84 -2.48
CA ASP A 52 -10.07 -7.07 -2.98
C ASP A 52 -8.69 -6.78 -3.60
N GLN A 53 -7.76 -7.72 -3.44
CA GLN A 53 -6.38 -7.59 -3.93
C GLN A 53 -5.82 -8.96 -4.35
N PRO A 54 -5.78 -9.28 -5.65
CA PRO A 54 -5.28 -10.58 -6.12
C PRO A 54 -3.76 -10.77 -5.98
N TRP A 55 -2.97 -9.69 -5.91
CA TRP A 55 -1.49 -9.77 -5.90
C TRP A 55 -0.88 -9.43 -4.56
N LEU A 56 -1.42 -9.97 -3.46
CA LEU A 56 -0.85 -9.80 -2.11
C LEU A 56 0.60 -10.27 -2.00
N SER A 57 1.05 -11.21 -2.83
CA SER A 57 2.45 -11.67 -2.84
C SER A 57 3.43 -10.60 -3.34
N ASN A 58 2.97 -9.58 -4.07
CA ASN A 58 3.78 -8.46 -4.53
C ASN A 58 3.44 -7.22 -3.71
N ILE A 59 4.36 -6.76 -2.87
CA ILE A 59 4.12 -5.61 -1.97
C ILE A 59 3.77 -4.33 -2.73
N GLY A 60 4.35 -4.12 -3.91
CA GLY A 60 4.01 -2.97 -4.75
C GLY A 60 2.54 -3.01 -5.12
N HIS A 61 2.07 -4.10 -5.71
CA HIS A 61 0.65 -4.24 -6.04
C HIS A 61 -0.23 -4.16 -4.79
N ALA A 62 0.12 -4.85 -3.71
CA ALA A 62 -0.64 -4.81 -2.47
C ALA A 62 -0.86 -3.36 -1.99
N LEU A 63 0.22 -2.58 -1.88
CA LEU A 63 0.13 -1.20 -1.42
C LEU A 63 -0.57 -0.28 -2.44
N PHE A 64 -0.13 -0.29 -3.69
CA PHE A 64 -0.58 0.69 -4.69
C PHE A 64 -1.98 0.38 -5.23
N ASP A 65 -2.29 -0.88 -5.52
CA ASP A 65 -3.58 -1.22 -6.12
C ASP A 65 -4.67 -1.53 -5.09
N GLY A 66 -4.28 -1.89 -3.86
CA GLY A 66 -5.19 -2.30 -2.80
C GLY A 66 -5.29 -1.30 -1.65
N LEU A 67 -4.25 -1.29 -0.80
CA LEU A 67 -4.31 -0.59 0.48
C LEU A 67 -4.42 0.93 0.36
N TYR A 68 -3.70 1.55 -0.57
CA TYR A 68 -3.72 3.00 -0.77
C TYR A 68 -5.10 3.51 -1.21
N PRO A 69 -5.74 2.99 -2.28
CA PRO A 69 -7.09 3.39 -2.66
C PRO A 69 -8.13 3.16 -1.54
N ALA A 70 -8.00 2.07 -0.80
CA ALA A 70 -8.86 1.75 0.34
C ALA A 70 -8.70 2.79 1.48
N PHE A 71 -7.48 3.21 1.76
CA PHE A 71 -7.20 4.28 2.73
C PHE A 71 -7.71 5.64 2.25
N VAL A 72 -7.60 5.96 0.96
CA VAL A 72 -8.17 7.19 0.39
C VAL A 72 -9.69 7.24 0.56
N ALA A 73 -10.38 6.09 0.45
CA ALA A 73 -11.82 6.03 0.75
C ALA A 73 -12.11 6.42 2.21
N LEU A 74 -11.31 5.97 3.17
CA LEU A 74 -11.42 6.40 4.57
C LEU A 74 -11.15 7.90 4.79
N ILE A 75 -10.34 8.52 3.93
CA ILE A 75 -10.11 9.97 3.99
C ILE A 75 -11.36 10.73 3.53
N ARG A 76 -11.98 10.28 2.42
CA ARG A 76 -13.20 10.89 1.88
C ARG A 76 -14.36 10.86 2.86
N PHE A 77 -14.48 9.78 3.62
CA PHE A 77 -15.39 9.69 4.75
C PHE A 77 -14.69 10.16 6.02
N GLN A 78 -14.32 11.44 6.12
CA GLN A 78 -13.66 11.96 7.32
C GLN A 78 -14.57 11.79 8.56
N PRO A 79 -14.02 11.49 9.77
CA PRO A 79 -12.62 11.35 10.17
C PRO A 79 -12.11 9.90 10.22
N LYS A 80 -12.64 9.00 9.39
CA LYS A 80 -12.44 7.54 9.56
C LYS A 80 -10.99 7.09 9.41
N HIS A 81 -10.19 7.75 8.56
CA HIS A 81 -8.76 7.46 8.39
C HIS A 81 -7.89 7.68 9.64
N LEU A 82 -8.37 8.45 10.62
CA LEU A 82 -7.65 8.71 11.88
C LEU A 82 -7.76 7.58 12.90
N GLN A 83 -8.75 6.70 12.74
CA GLN A 83 -9.04 5.62 13.68
C GLN A 83 -8.33 4.32 13.25
N PRO A 84 -8.11 3.37 14.18
CA PRO A 84 -7.86 1.98 13.82
C PRO A 84 -9.06 1.42 13.05
N PHE A 85 -8.78 0.61 12.03
CA PHE A 85 -9.79 -0.06 11.24
C PHE A 85 -9.39 -1.51 11.00
N ARG A 86 -10.38 -2.33 10.65
CA ARG A 86 -10.18 -3.70 10.20
C ARG A 86 -10.18 -3.73 8.69
N ILE A 87 -9.31 -4.52 8.09
CA ILE A 87 -9.37 -4.77 6.64
C ILE A 87 -10.15 -6.07 6.40
N LEU A 88 -11.13 -6.05 5.52
CA LEU A 88 -11.84 -7.24 5.04
C LEU A 88 -11.40 -7.50 3.60
N LEU A 89 -10.70 -8.61 3.35
CA LEU A 89 -10.20 -9.01 2.03
C LEU A 89 -10.96 -10.22 1.52
N HIS A 90 -11.36 -10.20 0.24
CA HIS A 90 -11.92 -11.37 -0.42
C HIS A 90 -10.82 -12.38 -0.79
N THR A 91 -9.83 -11.94 -1.58
CA THR A 91 -8.69 -12.78 -1.94
C THR A 91 -7.59 -12.70 -0.87
N MET A 92 -7.40 -13.78 -0.12
CA MET A 92 -6.18 -14.03 0.65
C MET A 92 -5.43 -15.12 -0.10
N SER A 93 -4.20 -14.88 -0.58
CA SER A 93 -3.51 -15.91 -1.38
C SER A 93 -3.33 -17.22 -0.61
N ASP A 94 -3.78 -18.31 -1.20
CA ASP A 94 -4.05 -19.63 -0.60
C ASP A 94 -2.84 -20.46 -0.12
N ASN A 95 -1.62 -19.92 -0.06
CA ASN A 95 -0.44 -20.78 0.16
C ASN A 95 0.09 -20.81 1.61
N GLY A 96 -0.73 -20.51 2.61
CA GLY A 96 -0.43 -20.78 4.04
C GLY A 96 0.82 -20.10 4.63
N LYS A 97 1.57 -19.35 3.83
CA LYS A 97 2.71 -18.53 4.25
C LYS A 97 2.21 -17.10 4.34
N TYR A 98 2.17 -16.57 5.56
CA TYR A 98 1.94 -15.17 5.86
C TYR A 98 2.67 -14.30 4.83
N SER A 99 1.93 -13.75 3.87
CA SER A 99 2.53 -12.86 2.90
C SER A 99 3.05 -11.64 3.66
N PHE A 100 4.26 -11.20 3.36
CA PHE A 100 4.84 -10.00 3.96
C PHE A 100 3.85 -8.81 3.92
N SER A 101 3.09 -8.69 2.84
CA SER A 101 2.03 -7.69 2.66
C SER A 101 0.89 -7.81 3.68
N GLN A 102 0.49 -9.02 4.09
CA GLN A 102 -0.55 -9.20 5.10
C GLN A 102 -0.10 -8.68 6.47
N ASN A 103 1.17 -8.87 6.83
CA ASN A 103 1.73 -8.30 8.05
C ASN A 103 1.72 -6.77 8.00
N VAL A 104 2.10 -6.19 6.85
CA VAL A 104 2.01 -4.74 6.62
C VAL A 104 0.56 -4.25 6.76
N TYR A 105 -0.41 -4.96 6.18
CA TYR A 105 -1.83 -4.61 6.29
C TYR A 105 -2.32 -4.66 7.74
N ASN A 106 -1.98 -5.72 8.47
CA ASN A 106 -2.39 -5.90 9.86
C ASN A 106 -1.93 -4.73 10.73
N VAL A 107 -0.65 -4.36 10.60
CA VAL A 107 -0.05 -3.25 11.33
C VAL A 107 -0.66 -1.92 10.88
N PHE A 108 -0.73 -1.64 9.58
CA PHE A 108 -1.26 -0.39 9.05
C PHE A 108 -2.73 -0.14 9.46
N ALA A 109 -3.55 -1.18 9.47
CA ALA A 109 -4.97 -1.10 9.84
C ALA A 109 -5.15 -0.87 11.34
N GLY A 110 -4.34 -1.53 12.17
CA GLY A 110 -4.40 -1.45 13.63
C GLY A 110 -5.41 -2.40 14.27
N LEU A 111 -6.43 -2.88 13.53
CA LEU A 111 -7.35 -3.95 13.98
C LEU A 111 -7.19 -5.26 13.20
N GLY A 112 -6.14 -5.37 12.39
CA GLY A 112 -5.84 -6.58 11.62
C GLY A 112 -6.66 -6.74 10.33
N THR A 113 -6.51 -7.92 9.74
CA THR A 113 -7.20 -8.35 8.52
C THR A 113 -8.19 -9.48 8.83
N MET A 114 -9.28 -9.53 8.06
CA MET A 114 -10.31 -10.56 8.09
C MET A 114 -10.49 -11.11 6.67
N ASN A 115 -10.69 -12.41 6.56
CA ASN A 115 -10.95 -13.08 5.28
C ASN A 115 -12.47 -13.10 5.03
N ALA A 116 -12.90 -12.44 3.96
CA ALA A 116 -14.32 -12.35 3.58
C ALA A 116 -14.89 -13.70 3.17
N SER A 117 -14.12 -14.58 2.52
CA SER A 117 -14.57 -15.94 2.16
C SER A 117 -14.80 -16.81 3.39
N ILE A 118 -14.04 -16.61 4.48
CA ILE A 118 -14.31 -17.27 5.77
C ILE A 118 -15.61 -16.73 6.37
N LEU A 119 -15.78 -15.40 6.37
CA LEU A 119 -17.01 -14.78 6.86
C LEU A 119 -18.26 -15.22 6.08
N GLU A 120 -18.13 -15.37 4.76
CA GLU A 120 -19.16 -15.90 3.86
C GLU A 120 -19.50 -17.36 4.19
N LYS A 121 -18.50 -18.22 4.41
CA LYS A 121 -18.77 -19.60 4.85
C LYS A 121 -19.47 -19.64 6.21
N MET A 122 -19.08 -18.77 7.13
CA MET A 122 -19.72 -18.65 8.44
C MET A 122 -21.15 -18.09 8.37
N SER A 123 -21.50 -17.37 7.29
CA SER A 123 -22.81 -16.75 7.16
C SER A 123 -23.93 -17.72 6.79
N ALA A 124 -23.59 -18.96 6.41
CA ALA A 124 -24.55 -20.01 6.10
C ALA A 124 -25.53 -20.34 7.24
N GLY A 125 -25.15 -20.05 8.50
CA GLY A 125 -26.01 -20.25 9.67
C GLY A 125 -26.03 -19.07 10.64
N ARG A 126 -25.47 -17.92 10.25
CA ARG A 126 -25.30 -16.76 11.15
C ARG A 126 -25.30 -15.46 10.38
N TRP A 127 -25.96 -14.45 10.93
CA TRP A 127 -25.91 -13.10 10.38
C TRP A 127 -24.78 -12.31 11.02
N PHE A 128 -24.07 -11.51 10.21
CA PHE A 128 -23.08 -10.56 10.68
C PHE A 128 -23.51 -9.16 10.31
N ALA A 129 -23.40 -8.24 11.26
CA ALA A 129 -23.69 -6.82 11.04
C ALA A 129 -22.43 -6.02 11.32
N PHE A 130 -21.94 -5.27 10.33
CA PHE A 130 -20.85 -4.34 10.57
C PHE A 130 -21.41 -3.08 11.21
N GLN A 131 -20.79 -2.63 12.31
CA GLN A 131 -21.10 -1.32 12.87
C GLN A 131 -20.88 -0.22 11.83
N GLU A 132 -19.78 -0.34 11.08
CA GLU A 132 -19.49 0.51 9.94
C GLU A 132 -18.63 -0.24 8.92
N ILE A 133 -18.98 -0.10 7.64
CA ILE A 133 -18.21 -0.63 6.53
C ILE A 133 -17.99 0.44 5.47
N VAL A 134 -16.72 0.68 5.14
CA VAL A 134 -16.32 1.51 4.00
C VAL A 134 -15.84 0.57 2.91
N MET A 135 -16.59 0.51 1.81
CA MET A 135 -16.19 -0.29 0.65
C MET A 135 -15.35 0.59 -0.28
N GLY A 136 -14.22 0.05 -0.73
CA GLY A 136 -13.18 0.78 -1.46
C GLY A 136 -13.65 1.45 -2.76
N SER A 137 -12.77 2.25 -3.36
CA SER A 137 -13.06 3.13 -4.51
C SER A 137 -13.38 2.43 -5.84
N GLY A 138 -13.40 1.10 -5.89
CA GLY A 138 -13.66 0.30 -7.10
C GLY A 138 -12.61 0.41 -8.22
N ASN A 139 -11.54 1.20 -8.02
CA ASN A 139 -10.49 1.48 -9.01
C ASN A 139 -9.10 1.30 -8.39
N MET A 140 -8.18 0.73 -9.16
CA MET A 140 -6.78 0.57 -8.78
C MET A 140 -5.93 1.73 -9.28
N CYS A 141 -4.81 2.01 -8.60
CA CYS A 141 -3.89 3.06 -9.02
C CYS A 141 -3.22 2.79 -10.38
N GLN A 142 -3.16 1.55 -10.86
CA GLN A 142 -2.53 1.19 -12.16
C GLN A 142 -3.10 1.88 -13.42
N ARG A 143 -4.26 2.55 -13.36
CA ARG A 143 -4.89 3.20 -14.54
C ARG A 143 -5.19 4.68 -14.36
N CYS A 144 -4.64 5.31 -13.33
CA CYS A 144 -4.86 6.73 -13.11
C CYS A 144 -3.82 7.54 -13.90
N LEU A 145 -4.12 7.75 -15.19
CA LEU A 145 -3.53 8.82 -15.98
C LEU A 145 -4.19 10.14 -15.54
N GLN A 146 -3.87 10.61 -14.34
CA GLN A 146 -4.21 11.99 -13.98
C GLN A 146 -3.22 12.92 -14.70
N SER A 147 -3.71 14.09 -15.13
CA SER A 147 -2.91 15.09 -15.86
C SER A 147 -1.68 15.59 -15.10
N ASN A 148 -1.62 15.34 -13.79
CA ASN A 148 -0.53 15.72 -12.91
C ASN A 148 0.38 14.53 -12.53
N LEU A 149 0.20 13.35 -13.13
CA LEU A 149 0.98 12.14 -12.86
C LEU A 149 1.00 11.70 -11.38
N GLN A 150 -0.03 12.05 -10.59
CA GLN A 150 -0.10 11.74 -9.17
C GLN A 150 -1.01 10.55 -8.84
N LEU A 151 -0.87 10.03 -7.61
CA LEU A 151 -1.81 9.05 -7.07
C LEU A 151 -3.19 9.68 -6.87
N PRO A 152 -4.29 8.95 -7.11
CA PRO A 152 -5.65 9.41 -6.83
C PRO A 152 -5.81 9.85 -5.38
N GLY A 153 -6.45 10.98 -5.11
CA GLY A 153 -6.51 11.54 -3.75
C GLY A 153 -5.22 12.18 -3.28
N GLY A 154 -4.14 12.15 -4.07
CA GLY A 154 -2.80 12.54 -3.65
C GLY A 154 -2.70 14.02 -3.29
N ILE A 155 -3.21 14.90 -4.16
CA ILE A 155 -3.23 16.35 -3.93
C ILE A 155 -4.49 16.73 -3.17
N GLU A 156 -5.65 16.42 -3.74
CA GLU A 156 -6.93 16.98 -3.33
C GLU A 156 -7.38 16.50 -1.95
N LEU A 157 -6.89 15.33 -1.51
CA LEU A 157 -7.13 14.80 -0.16
C LEU A 157 -5.85 14.70 0.67
N ASN A 158 -4.71 15.17 0.15
CA ASN A 158 -3.39 14.96 0.76
C ASN A 158 -3.09 13.47 1.05
N GLY A 159 -3.67 12.57 0.24
CA GLY A 159 -3.78 11.15 0.54
C GLY A 159 -2.42 10.45 0.61
N SER A 160 -1.50 10.78 -0.31
CA SER A 160 -0.14 10.24 -0.33
C SER A 160 0.63 10.55 0.95
N MET A 161 0.52 11.79 1.45
CA MET A 161 1.20 12.22 2.66
C MET A 161 0.60 11.53 3.90
N LEU A 162 -0.72 11.54 4.02
CA LEU A 162 -1.43 10.90 5.13
C LEU A 162 -1.17 9.40 5.19
N PHE A 163 -1.14 8.74 4.03
CA PHE A 163 -0.83 7.31 3.93
C PHE A 163 0.60 7.01 4.41
N ARG A 164 1.58 7.78 3.92
CA ARG A 164 2.98 7.69 4.34
C ARG A 164 3.12 7.89 5.85
N ASP A 165 2.52 8.94 6.38
CA ASP A 165 2.64 9.30 7.80
C ASP A 165 1.99 8.23 8.69
N ARG A 166 0.88 7.64 8.24
CA ARG A 166 0.27 6.49 8.92
C ARG A 166 1.16 5.25 8.87
N MET A 167 1.79 4.95 7.73
CA MET A 167 2.75 3.84 7.63
C MET A 167 3.87 4.01 8.65
N TYR A 168 4.49 5.19 8.71
CA TYR A 168 5.52 5.48 9.70
C TYR A 168 4.99 5.30 11.14
N LYS A 169 3.86 5.94 11.45
CA LYS A 169 3.26 5.89 12.79
C LYS A 169 2.90 4.48 13.25
N GLN A 170 2.23 3.68 12.41
CA GLN A 170 1.76 2.35 12.80
C GLN A 170 2.91 1.33 12.93
N HIS A 171 4.00 1.54 12.20
CA HIS A 171 5.20 0.70 12.30
C HIS A 171 6.23 1.19 13.34
N ASP A 172 5.89 2.21 14.14
CA ASP A 172 6.81 2.85 15.09
C ASP A 172 8.14 3.29 14.44
N LEU A 173 8.02 3.85 13.23
CA LEU A 173 9.13 4.36 12.46
C LEU A 173 9.04 5.88 12.39
N SER A 174 10.17 6.56 12.58
CA SER A 174 10.26 8.00 12.26
C SER A 174 10.53 8.18 10.76
N PRO A 175 9.85 9.14 10.09
CA PRO A 175 10.23 9.53 8.74
C PRO A 175 11.72 9.87 8.69
N PRO A 176 12.50 9.29 7.76
CA PRO A 176 13.91 9.55 7.70
C PRO A 176 14.13 10.99 7.22
N THR A 177 14.65 11.84 8.10
CA THR A 177 15.08 13.21 7.77
C THR A 177 16.50 13.24 7.22
N ILE A 178 17.31 12.25 7.62
CA ILE A 178 18.74 12.16 7.30
C ILE A 178 19.07 10.71 6.97
N ARG A 179 19.94 10.49 5.99
CA ARG A 179 20.42 9.15 5.63
C ARG A 179 21.23 8.52 6.78
N LYS A 180 20.72 7.43 7.37
CA LYS A 180 21.35 6.70 8.50
C LYS A 180 22.37 5.64 8.07
N ASN A 181 22.20 5.03 6.89
CA ASN A 181 23.08 3.98 6.36
C ASN A 181 23.69 4.36 5.01
N HIS A 182 24.84 3.78 4.67
CA HIS A 182 25.38 3.86 3.31
C HIS A 182 24.39 3.19 2.33
N SER A 183 24.00 3.89 1.26
CA SER A 183 23.32 3.21 0.15
C SER A 183 24.31 2.36 -0.63
N PHE A 184 23.79 1.51 -1.51
CA PHE A 184 24.54 0.70 -2.48
C PHE A 184 25.53 1.49 -3.36
N GLU A 185 25.50 2.83 -3.32
CA GLU A 185 26.40 3.75 -4.03
C GLU A 185 27.51 4.35 -3.14
N ARG A 186 27.77 3.82 -1.93
CA ARG A 186 28.82 4.30 -0.99
C ARG A 186 28.75 5.80 -0.64
N GLN A 187 27.58 6.43 -0.80
CA GLN A 187 27.45 7.86 -0.52
C GLN A 187 27.52 8.15 1.00
N HIS A 188 28.12 9.28 1.36
CA HIS A 188 28.39 9.69 2.74
C HIS A 188 27.13 9.75 3.63
N LEU A 189 27.32 9.36 4.90
CA LEU A 189 26.36 9.53 5.98
C LEU A 189 26.02 11.01 6.19
N ARG A 190 24.87 11.31 6.82
CA ARG A 190 24.43 12.67 7.20
C ARG A 190 24.05 13.64 6.06
N ARG A 191 23.88 13.16 4.83
CA ARG A 191 23.28 13.99 3.76
C ARG A 191 21.74 13.99 3.83
N PRO A 192 21.06 15.08 3.38
CA PRO A 192 19.61 15.13 3.22
C PRO A 192 19.12 13.95 2.36
N LEU A 193 17.92 13.47 2.65
CA LEU A 193 17.33 12.37 1.88
C LEU A 193 17.27 12.74 0.39
N LYS A 194 17.64 11.79 -0.47
CA LYS A 194 17.44 11.93 -1.91
C LYS A 194 16.09 11.34 -2.29
N ALA A 195 15.29 12.07 -3.05
CA ALA A 195 14.16 11.47 -3.75
C ALA A 195 14.67 10.82 -5.04
N TYR A 196 14.15 9.63 -5.35
CA TYR A 196 14.51 8.89 -6.55
C TYR A 196 13.31 8.84 -7.48
N VAL A 197 13.49 9.24 -8.73
CA VAL A 197 12.56 8.88 -9.80
C VAL A 197 13.06 7.61 -10.45
N ILE A 198 12.29 6.53 -10.32
CA ILE A 198 12.60 5.25 -10.96
C ILE A 198 11.82 5.17 -12.26
N HIS A 199 12.53 5.41 -13.36
CA HIS A 199 11.97 5.37 -14.70
C HIS A 199 11.89 3.92 -15.22
N ASN A 200 10.67 3.45 -15.50
CA ASN A 200 10.41 2.18 -16.19
C ASN A 200 10.11 2.41 -17.69
N LYS A 201 9.87 1.34 -18.46
CA LYS A 201 9.63 1.42 -19.92
C LYS A 201 8.35 2.17 -20.35
N ARG A 202 7.54 2.70 -19.42
CA ARG A 202 6.21 3.25 -19.71
C ARG A 202 6.16 4.78 -19.81
N PHE A 203 7.25 5.47 -19.50
CA PHE A 203 7.31 6.92 -19.64
C PHE A 203 7.62 7.31 -21.09
N THR A 204 6.81 8.19 -21.64
CA THR A 204 7.03 8.83 -22.94
C THR A 204 8.21 9.80 -22.86
N ASP A 205 8.71 10.28 -24.00
CA ASP A 205 9.78 11.29 -23.99
C ASP A 205 9.30 12.63 -23.40
N ASP A 206 8.04 12.97 -23.61
CA ASP A 206 7.42 14.16 -23.01
C ASP A 206 7.35 14.04 -21.48
N ASP A 207 6.91 12.87 -20.95
CA ASP A 207 6.92 12.61 -19.50
C ASP A 207 8.33 12.80 -18.91
N LYS A 208 9.38 12.38 -19.64
CA LYS A 208 10.77 12.52 -19.18
C LYS A 208 11.19 13.98 -19.10
N ILE A 209 10.80 14.80 -20.07
CA ILE A 209 11.09 16.24 -20.09
C ILE A 209 10.40 16.92 -18.91
N GLU A 210 9.12 16.64 -18.69
CA GLU A 210 8.34 17.23 -17.59
C GLU A 210 8.91 16.81 -16.21
N ILE A 211 9.23 15.53 -16.05
CA ILE A 211 9.86 15.01 -14.82
C ILE A 211 11.20 15.70 -14.58
N GLN A 212 12.04 15.86 -15.62
CA GLN A 212 13.34 16.50 -15.48
C GLN A 212 13.20 17.98 -15.09
N ALA A 213 12.25 18.69 -15.69
CA ALA A 213 11.95 20.08 -15.34
C ALA A 213 11.53 20.21 -13.86
N ALA A 214 10.67 19.30 -13.37
CA ALA A 214 10.26 19.27 -11.96
C ALA A 214 11.44 18.94 -11.01
N ILE A 215 12.32 18.02 -11.41
CA ILE A 215 13.55 17.71 -10.66
C ILE A 215 14.44 18.94 -10.52
N ASP A 216 14.63 19.68 -11.61
CA ASP A 216 15.48 20.86 -11.65
C ASP A 216 14.88 21.99 -10.78
N GLU A 217 13.56 22.17 -10.81
CA GLU A 217 12.85 23.12 -9.95
C GLU A 217 13.04 22.79 -8.47
N ILE A 218 12.83 21.54 -8.05
CA ILE A 218 12.97 21.10 -6.65
C ILE A 218 14.42 21.23 -6.18
N ASN A 219 15.38 20.83 -7.02
CA ASN A 219 16.80 20.93 -6.69
C ASN A 219 17.26 22.39 -6.57
N LYS A 220 16.77 23.27 -7.45
CA LYS A 220 17.01 24.71 -7.37
C LYS A 220 16.43 25.30 -6.08
N TYR A 221 15.17 24.97 -5.75
CA TYR A 221 14.55 25.39 -4.48
C TYR A 221 15.37 24.93 -3.29
N THR A 222 15.78 23.66 -3.28
CA THR A 222 16.58 23.09 -2.19
C THR A 222 17.94 23.77 -2.07
N ALA A 223 18.61 24.06 -3.19
CA ALA A 223 19.90 24.75 -3.18
C ALA A 223 19.81 26.17 -2.61
N VAL A 224 18.77 26.93 -3.00
CA VAL A 224 18.53 28.30 -2.52
C VAL A 224 18.25 28.32 -1.02
N ASN A 225 17.45 27.39 -0.52
CA ASN A 225 16.99 27.39 0.88
C ASN A 225 17.85 26.51 1.81
N LYS A 226 18.94 25.91 1.29
CA LYS A 226 19.79 24.97 2.06
C LYS A 226 20.44 25.60 3.30
N ASN A 227 20.74 26.89 3.23
CA ASN A 227 21.41 27.65 4.30
C ASN A 227 20.40 28.41 5.18
N GLN A 228 19.11 28.33 4.88
CA GLN A 228 18.05 28.85 5.75
C GLN A 228 17.81 27.84 6.88
N THR A 229 18.75 27.74 7.83
CA THR A 229 18.57 26.92 9.03
C THR A 229 17.95 27.74 10.15
N THR A 230 16.76 27.34 10.58
CA THR A 230 16.24 27.33 11.98
C THR A 230 16.17 28.62 12.81
N GLU A 231 16.80 29.73 12.44
CA GLU A 231 16.79 30.96 13.28
C GLU A 231 15.53 31.82 13.09
N ASN A 232 14.92 31.83 11.91
CA ASN A 232 13.81 32.75 11.62
C ASN A 232 12.41 32.14 11.71
N GLY A 233 12.25 30.86 12.06
CA GLY A 233 10.93 30.24 12.25
C GLY A 233 9.98 30.27 11.03
N GLU A 234 10.42 30.75 9.87
CA GLU A 234 9.62 30.78 8.66
C GLU A 234 9.44 29.36 8.12
N ASN A 235 8.18 28.95 7.97
CA ASN A 235 7.83 27.63 7.47
C ASN A 235 8.34 27.48 6.02
N LEU A 236 9.34 26.62 5.83
CA LEU A 236 9.78 26.18 4.51
C LEU A 236 8.56 25.72 3.70
N ARG A 237 8.41 26.26 2.49
CA ARG A 237 7.34 25.86 1.56
C ARG A 237 7.48 24.39 1.13
N TRP A 238 8.71 23.88 1.04
CA TRP A 238 9.01 22.48 0.72
C TRP A 238 10.12 21.91 1.61
N PRO A 239 10.08 20.60 1.92
CA PRO A 239 11.22 19.95 2.56
C PRO A 239 12.45 20.02 1.66
N LEU A 240 13.62 20.29 2.25
CA LEU A 240 14.90 20.34 1.53
C LEU A 240 15.31 18.94 1.07
N VAL A 241 15.11 18.64 -0.21
CA VAL A 241 15.29 17.31 -0.80
C VAL A 241 16.08 17.42 -2.10
N HIS A 242 17.05 16.53 -2.29
CA HIS A 242 17.76 16.43 -3.57
C HIS A 242 17.13 15.32 -4.41
N VAL A 243 16.56 15.63 -5.56
CA VAL A 243 15.93 14.64 -6.44
C VAL A 243 16.93 14.15 -7.49
N SER A 244 16.93 12.86 -7.78
CA SER A 244 17.78 12.26 -8.81
C SER A 244 16.97 11.31 -9.70
N TYR A 245 17.17 11.45 -11.01
CA TYR A 245 16.55 10.60 -12.02
C TYR A 245 17.37 9.33 -12.24
N ILE A 246 16.75 8.15 -12.15
CA ILE A 246 17.41 6.88 -12.43
C ILE A 246 16.58 6.07 -13.44
N SER A 247 17.22 5.71 -14.54
CA SER A 247 16.62 4.87 -15.59
C SER A 247 16.81 3.39 -15.30
N TYR A 248 15.74 2.59 -15.36
CA TYR A 248 15.79 1.14 -15.11
C TYR A 248 16.77 0.38 -16.05
N PRO A 249 16.84 0.67 -17.36
CA PRO A 249 17.89 0.11 -18.23
C PRO A 249 19.32 0.38 -17.74
N LEU A 250 19.58 1.56 -17.16
CA LEU A 250 20.89 1.91 -16.60
C LEU A 250 21.19 1.14 -15.31
N ILE A 251 20.17 0.83 -14.50
CA ILE A 251 20.32 -0.04 -13.32
C ILE A 251 20.60 -1.47 -13.76
N ALA A 252 19.79 -2.01 -14.69
CA ALA A 252 19.93 -3.37 -15.20
C ALA A 252 21.31 -3.60 -15.85
N ALA A 253 21.76 -2.68 -16.72
CA ALA A 253 23.08 -2.76 -17.34
C ALA A 253 24.22 -2.68 -16.32
N ARG A 254 24.06 -1.91 -15.22
CA ARG A 254 25.05 -1.85 -14.14
C ARG A 254 25.08 -3.12 -13.29
N GLU A 255 23.94 -3.75 -13.06
CA GLU A 255 23.85 -5.03 -12.35
C GLU A 255 24.42 -6.19 -13.20
N GLU A 256 24.16 -6.20 -14.50
CA GLU A 256 24.77 -7.15 -15.45
C GLU A 256 26.29 -6.96 -15.53
N ALA A 257 26.77 -5.72 -15.60
CA ALA A 257 28.21 -5.45 -15.55
C ALA A 257 28.83 -5.92 -14.22
N LYS A 258 28.15 -5.73 -13.08
CA LYS A 258 28.63 -6.23 -11.79
C LYS A 258 28.68 -7.75 -11.71
N SER A 259 27.71 -8.45 -12.28
CA SER A 259 27.71 -9.93 -12.27
C SER A 259 28.83 -10.51 -13.16
N GLN A 260 29.21 -9.79 -14.22
CA GLN A 260 30.34 -10.16 -15.09
C GLN A 260 31.72 -9.96 -14.42
N PHE A 261 31.83 -9.07 -13.42
CA PHE A 261 33.08 -8.86 -12.66
C PHE A 261 33.13 -9.62 -11.33
N SER A 262 32.10 -10.40 -11.00
CA SER A 262 32.06 -11.27 -9.82
C SER A 262 32.07 -12.75 -10.18
N THR A 263 32.97 -13.17 -11.08
CA THR A 263 33.42 -14.56 -11.12
C THR A 263 34.31 -14.80 -9.90
N PRO A 264 33.98 -15.72 -8.98
CA PRO A 264 34.90 -16.09 -7.93
C PRO A 264 36.08 -16.78 -8.59
N ILE A 265 37.30 -16.28 -8.33
CA ILE A 265 38.53 -17.01 -8.61
C ILE A 265 38.49 -18.27 -7.74
N ILE A 266 38.05 -19.38 -8.31
CA ILE A 266 38.21 -20.70 -7.74
C ILE A 266 39.71 -21.01 -7.85
N GLN A 267 40.46 -20.67 -6.80
CA GLN A 267 41.76 -21.31 -6.57
C GLN A 267 41.47 -22.76 -6.17
N SER A 268 41.71 -23.66 -7.10
CA SER A 268 41.77 -25.09 -6.87
C SER A 268 42.88 -25.41 -5.85
N LYS A 269 42.47 -25.72 -4.62
CA LYS A 269 43.26 -26.59 -3.74
C LYS A 269 42.43 -27.79 -3.37
N THR A 270 42.67 -28.85 -4.13
CA THR A 270 42.35 -30.23 -3.79
C THR A 270 43.01 -30.57 -2.46
N ILE A 271 42.22 -30.81 -1.41
CA ILE A 271 42.61 -31.68 -0.31
C ILE A 271 41.47 -32.69 -0.12
N ILE A 272 41.80 -33.94 -0.42
CA ILE A 272 41.00 -35.12 -0.20
C ILE A 272 41.10 -35.47 1.29
N SER A 273 39.97 -35.58 1.99
CA SER A 273 39.86 -36.53 3.10
C SER A 273 38.41 -36.98 3.29
N ASN A 274 38.20 -38.28 3.09
CA ASN A 274 36.97 -39.01 3.35
C ASN A 274 36.62 -39.07 4.85
N SER A 275 35.34 -38.89 5.20
CA SER A 275 34.59 -39.64 6.23
C SER A 275 33.14 -39.13 6.24
N LYS A 276 32.16 -39.92 5.76
CA LYS A 276 31.26 -40.84 6.50
C LYS A 276 30.31 -40.16 7.51
N MET A 277 29.00 -40.46 7.30
CA MET A 277 27.89 -40.53 8.27
C MET A 277 27.38 -39.19 8.84
N MET A 278 26.11 -38.95 9.14
CA MET A 278 24.90 -39.79 9.23
C MET A 278 23.65 -38.88 9.19
N ALA A 279 22.51 -39.48 8.86
CA ALA A 279 21.17 -38.89 9.00
C ALA A 279 20.73 -38.77 10.47
N HIS A 280 19.94 -37.72 10.77
CA HIS A 280 18.88 -37.61 11.82
C HIS A 280 18.28 -36.19 11.65
N LEU A 281 17.00 -35.90 11.39
CA LEU A 281 15.70 -36.34 11.92
C LEU A 281 15.51 -36.07 13.42
N GLN A 282 14.42 -35.33 13.72
CA GLN A 282 13.76 -34.96 14.99
C GLN A 282 13.87 -33.46 15.33
N LEU A 283 12.80 -32.71 15.60
CA LEU A 283 11.39 -33.00 15.93
C LEU A 283 10.41 -32.24 15.03
#